data_AF-A0A2K3JQ93-F1
#
_entry.id   AF-A0A2K3JQ93-F1
#
_cell.length_a   1.000
_cell.length_b   1.000
_cell.length_c   1.000
_cell.angle_alpha   90.00
_cell.angle_beta   90.00
_cell.angle_gamma   90.00
#
_symmetry.space_group_name_H-M   'P 1'
#
loop_
_entity.id
_entity.type
_entity.pdbx_description
1 polymer ?
#
loop_
_entity_poly.entity_id
_entity_poly.type
_entity_poly.pdbx_seq_one_letter_code
_entity_poly.pdbx_strand_id
1 'polypeptide(L)'
;DTENDPRSSQLDNIDKNVGRIRKDMLKMFEGFNNQNGILLYLLSENKLMHDWIFKTVCPTLKLSPPPLNPTPNALAFPQPDDSSTSDNSSSSDSE
;
A
#
# COMPACT_ATOMS: atom_id res chain seq x y z
N ASP A 1 48.46 -0.10 0.19
CA ASP A 1 47.76 1.14 -0.16
C ASP A 1 46.59 0.88 -1.09
N THR A 2 45.49 0.34 -0.53
CA THR A 2 44.22 0.10 -1.23
C THR A 2 43.08 0.79 -0.48
N GLU A 3 43.37 1.93 0.16
CA GLU A 3 42.48 2.55 1.14
C GLU A 3 41.67 3.73 0.57
N ASN A 4 41.83 4.06 -0.71
CA ASN A 4 41.12 5.18 -1.35
C ASN A 4 40.78 4.87 -2.81
N ASP A 5 40.02 3.80 -3.08
CA ASP A 5 39.36 3.64 -4.38
C ASP A 5 38.08 4.51 -4.41
N PRO A 6 38.02 5.59 -5.22
CA PRO A 6 36.83 6.42 -5.35
C PRO A 6 35.59 5.63 -5.80
N ARG A 7 35.75 4.48 -6.47
CA ARG A 7 34.64 3.59 -6.84
C ARG A 7 33.95 2.99 -5.62
N SER A 8 34.69 2.68 -4.55
CA SER A 8 34.13 2.17 -3.30
C SER A 8 33.17 3.18 -2.66
N SER A 9 33.61 4.45 -2.56
CA SER A 9 32.78 5.53 -2.03
C SER A 9 31.51 5.82 -2.85
N GLN A 10 31.55 5.58 -4.16
CA GLN A 10 30.39 5.73 -5.04
C GLN A 10 29.37 4.61 -4.82
N LEU A 11 29.83 3.37 -4.64
CA LEU A 11 28.99 2.22 -4.31
C LEU A 11 28.29 2.41 -2.95
N ASP A 12 29.03 2.83 -1.92
CA ASP A 12 28.46 3.15 -0.60
C ASP A 12 27.36 4.22 -0.67
N ASN A 13 27.52 5.21 -1.54
CA ASN A 13 26.51 6.26 -1.74
C ASN A 13 25.28 5.72 -2.47
N ILE A 14 25.47 4.87 -3.48
CA ILE A 14 24.37 4.18 -4.18
C ILE A 14 23.58 3.32 -3.18
N ASP A 15 24.25 2.52 -2.35
CA ASP A 15 23.59 1.64 -1.38
C ASP A 15 22.78 2.44 -0.34
N LYS A 16 23.33 3.55 0.16
CA LYS A 16 22.58 4.48 1.04
C LYS A 16 21.34 5.06 0.35
N ASN A 17 21.44 5.39 -0.93
CA ASN A 17 20.31 5.93 -1.69
C ASN A 17 19.24 4.86 -1.96
N VAL A 18 19.64 3.63 -2.30
CA VAL A 18 18.73 2.49 -2.46
C VAL A 18 18.01 2.18 -1.15
N GLY A 19 18.74 2.15 -0.02
CA GLY A 19 18.15 1.94 1.30
C GLY A 19 17.13 3.04 1.67
N ARG A 20 17.42 4.30 1.34
CA ARG A 20 16.48 5.41 1.53
C ARG A 20 15.23 5.25 0.67
N ILE A 21 15.39 4.99 -0.63
CA ILE A 21 14.28 4.79 -1.57
C ILE A 21 13.39 3.63 -1.10
N ARG A 22 13.99 2.51 -0.66
CA ARG A 22 13.24 1.36 -0.12
C ARG A 22 12.41 1.76 1.09
N LYS A 23 12.99 2.52 2.04
CA LYS A 23 12.28 3.00 3.22
C LYS A 23 11.13 3.95 2.87
N ASP A 24 11.34 4.86 1.92
CA ASP A 24 10.30 5.80 1.48
C ASP A 24 9.18 5.07 0.72
N MET A 25 9.51 4.05 -0.07
CA MET A 25 8.53 3.19 -0.74
C MET A 25 7.65 2.45 0.27
N LEU A 26 8.23 1.86 1.33
CA LEU A 26 7.45 1.16 2.37
C LEU A 26 6.44 2.10 3.05
N LYS A 27 6.85 3.33 3.39
CA LYS A 27 5.94 4.35 3.95
C LYS A 27 4.83 4.74 2.97
N MET A 28 5.15 4.83 1.68
CA MET A 28 4.15 5.12 0.64
C MET A 28 3.11 3.99 0.54
N PHE A 29 3.55 2.72 0.58
CA PHE A 29 2.65 1.57 0.59
C PHE A 29 1.74 1.54 1.83
N GLU A 30 2.28 1.85 3.01
CA GLU A 30 1.48 1.99 4.23
C GLU A 30 0.40 3.08 4.08
N GLY A 31 0.78 4.23 3.52
CA GLY A 31 -0.17 5.31 3.21
C GLY A 31 -1.27 4.88 2.25
N PHE A 32 -0.92 4.15 1.18
CA PHE A 32 -1.92 3.64 0.24
C PHE A 32 -2.81 2.56 0.84
N ASN A 33 -2.28 1.67 1.67
CA ASN A 33 -3.08 0.67 2.36
C ASN A 33 -4.13 1.32 3.26
N ASN A 34 -3.75 2.37 3.99
CA ASN A 34 -4.69 3.15 4.81
C ASN A 34 -5.76 3.83 3.95
N GLN A 35 -5.38 4.45 2.84
CA GLN A 35 -6.35 5.07 1.90
C GLN A 35 -7.31 4.03 1.31
N ASN A 36 -6.81 2.85 0.94
CA ASN A 36 -7.63 1.75 0.45
C ASN A 36 -8.65 1.30 1.51
N GLY A 37 -8.23 1.22 2.78
CA GLY A 37 -9.15 0.94 3.90
C GLY A 37 -10.29 1.95 4.00
N ILE A 38 -10.00 3.25 3.85
CA ILE A 38 -11.02 4.31 3.83
C ILE A 38 -11.98 4.15 2.64
N LEU A 39 -11.46 3.83 1.45
CA LEU A 39 -12.29 3.62 0.27
C LEU A 39 -13.25 2.44 0.45
N LEU A 40 -12.77 1.33 1.02
CA LEU A 40 -13.61 0.17 1.34
C LEU A 40 -14.68 0.50 2.38
N TYR A 41 -14.34 1.30 3.38
CA TYR A 41 -15.30 1.80 4.36
C TYR A 41 -16.41 2.64 3.70
N LEU A 42 -16.05 3.63 2.89
CA LEU A 42 -17.00 4.48 2.18
C LEU A 42 -17.91 3.68 1.24
N LEU A 43 -17.36 2.67 0.58
CA LEU A 43 -18.13 1.74 -0.26
C LEU A 43 -19.17 0.98 0.56
N SER A 44 -18.81 0.53 1.77
CA SER A 44 -19.72 -0.19 2.67
C SER A 44 -20.83 0.71 3.22
N GLU A 45 -20.50 1.95 3.61
CA GLU A 45 -21.46 2.96 4.08
C GLU A 45 -22.45 3.34 2.97
N ASN A 46 -21.96 3.55 1.75
CA ASN A 46 -22.82 3.85 0.61
C ASN A 46 -23.81 2.71 0.33
N LYS A 47 -23.36 1.46 0.43
CA LYS A 47 -24.24 0.29 0.30
C LYS A 47 -25.30 0.26 1.39
N LEU A 48 -24.93 0.52 2.64
CA LEU A 48 -25.86 0.57 3.77
C LEU A 48 -26.92 1.66 3.56
N MET A 49 -26.52 2.87 3.15
CA MET A 49 -27.43 3.97 2.87
C MET A 49 -28.38 3.64 1.71
N HIS A 50 -27.88 3.08 0.62
CA HIS A 50 -28.69 2.66 -0.52
C HIS A 50 -29.75 1.63 -0.11
N ASP A 51 -29.35 0.64 0.69
CA ASP A 51 -30.25 -0.36 1.26
C ASP A 51 -31.34 0.26 2.15
N TRP A 52 -30.97 1.23 2.98
CA TRP A 52 -31.92 1.94 3.85
C TRP A 52 -32.92 2.78 3.04
N ILE A 53 -32.46 3.51 2.03
CA ILE A 53 -33.32 4.28 1.13
C ILE A 53 -34.30 3.33 0.43
N PHE A 54 -33.80 2.24 -0.13
CA PHE A 54 -34.61 1.26 -0.84
C PHE A 54 -35.65 0.59 0.06
N LYS A 55 -35.26 0.17 1.28
CA LYS A 55 -36.13 -0.61 2.19
C LYS A 55 -37.09 0.26 3.00
N THR A 56 -36.72 1.51 3.27
CA THR A 56 -37.48 2.37 4.19
C THR A 56 -38.08 3.58 3.48
N VAL A 57 -37.28 4.34 2.75
CA VAL A 57 -37.72 5.62 2.17
C VAL A 57 -38.63 5.40 0.96
N CYS A 58 -38.22 4.56 0.00
CA CYS A 58 -38.98 4.33 -1.23
C CYS A 58 -40.40 3.79 -0.97
N PRO A 59 -40.62 2.78 -0.10
CA PRO A 59 -41.97 2.29 0.20
C PRO A 59 -42.83 3.33 0.93
N THR A 60 -42.24 4.07 1.87
CA THR A 60 -42.94 5.08 2.66
C THR A 60 -43.44 6.24 1.79
N LEU A 61 -42.62 6.67 0.83
CA LEU A 61 -42.92 7.80 -0.05
C LEU A 61 -43.51 7.38 -1.41
N LYS A 62 -43.72 6.07 -1.63
CA LYS A 62 -44.16 5.49 -2.92
C LYS A 62 -43.29 5.93 -4.11
N LEU A 63 -41.99 6.06 -3.88
CA LEU A 63 -41.02 6.41 -4.91
C LEU A 63 -40.54 5.15 -5.64
N SER A 64 -40.21 5.28 -6.92
CA SER A 64 -39.48 4.24 -7.63
C SER A 64 -38.11 4.06 -6.97
N PRO A 65 -37.68 2.82 -6.70
CA PRO A 65 -36.35 2.59 -6.15
C PRO A 65 -35.26 3.02 -7.15
N PRO A 66 -34.09 3.46 -6.64
CA PRO A 66 -32.92 3.69 -7.47
C PRO A 66 -32.46 2.38 -8.14
N PRO A 67 -31.84 2.47 -9.34
CA PRO A 67 -31.28 1.30 -10.01
C PRO A 67 -30.13 0.70 -9.19
N LEU A 68 -29.99 -0.63 -9.27
CA LEU A 68 -28.95 -1.36 -8.56
C LEU A 68 -27.56 -0.97 -9.09
N ASN A 69 -26.70 -0.44 -8.22
CA ASN A 69 -25.29 -0.23 -8.51
C ASN A 69 -24.46 -1.39 -7.90
N PRO A 70 -23.98 -2.34 -8.70
CA PRO A 70 -23.23 -3.48 -8.18
C PRO A 70 -21.93 -3.01 -7.53
N THR A 71 -21.65 -3.54 -6.34
CA THR A 71 -20.39 -3.27 -5.62
C THR A 71 -19.22 -3.84 -6.43
N PRO A 72 -18.17 -3.06 -6.73
CA PRO A 72 -16.96 -3.59 -7.33
C PRO A 72 -16.35 -4.68 -6.45
N ASN A 73 -15.69 -5.67 -7.07
CA ASN A 73 -14.94 -6.68 -6.32
C ASN A 73 -13.76 -6.00 -5.61
N ALA A 74 -13.73 -6.06 -4.28
CA ALA A 74 -12.59 -5.59 -3.51
C ALA A 74 -11.44 -6.58 -3.64
N LEU A 75 -10.39 -6.21 -4.35
CA LEU A 75 -9.12 -6.94 -4.36
C LEU A 75 -8.30 -6.53 -3.14
N ALA A 76 -7.53 -7.47 -2.58
CA ALA A 76 -6.58 -7.15 -1.52
C ALA A 76 -5.55 -6.15 -2.05
N PHE A 77 -5.22 -5.13 -1.25
CA PHE A 77 -4.17 -4.19 -1.62
C PHE A 77 -2.81 -4.92 -1.63
N PRO A 78 -1.98 -4.75 -2.67
CA PRO A 78 -0.70 -5.43 -2.76
C PRO A 78 0.19 -5.09 -1.56
N GLN A 79 0.78 -6.12 -0.96
CA GLN A 79 1.75 -5.99 0.12
C GLN A 79 3.16 -6.13 -0.46
N PRO A 80 4.13 -5.30 -0.02
CA PRO A 80 5.53 -5.50 -0.39
C PRO A 80 6.07 -6.80 0.22
N ASP A 81 6.95 -7.50 -0.51
CA ASP A 81 7.53 -8.77 -0.04
C ASP A 81 8.38 -8.57 1.23
N ASP A 82 8.22 -9.48 2.19
CA ASP A 82 9.04 -9.61 3.41
C ASP A 82 10.45 -10.15 3.11
N SER A 83 11.12 -9.67 2.05
CA SER A 83 12.53 -9.98 1.78
C SER A 83 13.44 -9.23 2.76
N SER A 84 13.35 -9.63 4.02
CA SER A 84 14.44 -9.61 4.98
C SER A 84 15.47 -10.68 4.55
N THR A 85 16.75 -10.41 4.76
CA THR A 85 17.94 -11.22 4.38
C THR A 85 18.34 -11.01 2.91
N SER A 86 19.40 -10.26 2.59
CA SER A 86 20.78 -10.66 2.85
C SER A 86 21.76 -9.48 2.78
N ASP A 87 21.73 -8.58 3.77
CA ASP A 87 22.85 -7.68 4.05
C ASP A 87 23.63 -8.22 5.26
N ASN A 88 24.02 -9.51 5.22
CA ASN A 88 25.00 -10.02 6.18
C ASN A 88 26.38 -9.82 5.57
N SER A 89 27.01 -8.73 5.99
CA SER A 89 28.39 -8.35 5.74
C SER A 89 29.31 -9.56 5.84
N SER A 90 29.91 -9.98 4.73
CA SER A 90 31.09 -10.85 4.76
C SER A 90 32.31 -9.99 4.49
N SER A 91 32.79 -9.30 5.52
CA SER A 91 34.19 -8.88 5.59
C SER A 91 35.02 -10.15 5.82
N SER A 92 35.42 -10.80 4.74
CA SER A 92 36.45 -11.82 4.79
C SER A 92 37.80 -11.10 4.90
N ASP A 93 38.20 -10.81 6.14
CA ASP A 93 39.60 -10.77 6.51
C ASP A 93 40.16 -12.19 6.33
N SER A 94 41.13 -12.34 5.43
CA SER A 94 41.95 -13.53 5.31
C SER A 94 43.41 -13.07 5.26
N GLU A 95 44.18 -13.56 6.23
CA GLU A 95 45.63 -13.43 6.45
C GLU A 95 46.51 -13.59 5.20
#